data_AF-A0A6J4NI17-F1
#
_entry.id   AF-A0A6J4NI17-F1
#
_cell.length_a   1.000
_cell.length_b   1.000
_cell.length_c   1.000
_cell.angle_alpha   90.00
_cell.angle_beta   90.00
_cell.angle_gamma   90.00
#
_symmetry.space_group_name_H-M   'P 1'
#
loop_
_entity.id
_entity.type
_entity.pdbx_description
1 polymer ?
#
loop_
_entity_poly.entity_id
_entity_poly.type
_entity_poly.pdbx_seq_one_letter_code
_entity_poly.pdbx_strand_id
1 'polypeptide(L)'
;MGIGESTSESRGTEAAKTAISSPLLEASIEGATGIILNITGGPELGLFEVNEAAEIVHNAAHQDANLIFGAVIDDAYGDRVSVTVIATGFDQRLANQRRSERSVAEPPQQQREEEPVSSSQEGDVLDIPAFLRRR
;
A
#
# COMPACT_ATOMS: atom_id res chain seq x y z
N MET A 1 -3.86 -7.65 -11.76
CA MET A 1 -2.37 -7.63 -11.77
C MET A 1 -1.94 -7.56 -13.22
N GLY A 2 -0.94 -6.77 -13.57
CA GLY A 2 -0.50 -6.60 -14.95
C GLY A 2 0.96 -7.00 -15.13
N ILE A 3 1.30 -7.61 -16.27
CA ILE A 3 2.67 -7.97 -16.62
C ILE A 3 2.93 -7.53 -18.05
N GLY A 4 4.10 -6.95 -18.31
CA GLY A 4 4.58 -6.59 -19.64
C GLY A 4 6.06 -6.90 -19.79
N GLU A 5 6.46 -7.25 -21.00
CA GLU A 5 7.87 -7.53 -21.33
C GLU A 5 8.25 -6.77 -22.61
N SER A 6 9.51 -6.36 -22.70
CA SER A 6 10.03 -5.76 -23.92
C SER A 6 11.55 -5.97 -24.04
N THR A 7 12.01 -5.98 -25.28
CA THR A 7 13.44 -5.98 -25.68
C THR A 7 13.73 -4.80 -26.62
N SER A 8 12.80 -3.83 -26.73
CA SER A 8 12.98 -2.67 -27.60
C SER A 8 14.00 -1.67 -27.04
N GLU A 9 14.36 -0.66 -27.85
CA GLU A 9 15.24 0.44 -27.40
C GLU A 9 14.63 1.21 -26.21
N SER A 10 13.30 1.27 -26.15
CA SER A 10 12.54 1.84 -25.02
C SER A 10 11.85 0.74 -24.20
N ARG A 11 12.56 -0.37 -23.93
CA ARG A 11 12.00 -1.58 -23.30
C ARG A 11 11.33 -1.32 -21.95
N GLY A 12 11.89 -0.49 -21.06
CA GLY A 12 11.22 -0.15 -19.78
C GLY A 12 9.86 0.53 -19.98
N THR A 13 9.82 1.54 -20.86
CA THR A 13 8.61 2.29 -21.20
C THR A 13 7.55 1.40 -21.86
N GLU A 14 7.93 0.59 -22.84
CA GLU A 14 7.00 -0.28 -23.55
C GLU A 14 6.49 -1.42 -22.66
N ALA A 15 7.37 -2.04 -21.87
CA ALA A 15 6.97 -3.07 -20.91
C ALA A 15 6.00 -2.51 -19.85
N ALA A 16 6.22 -1.28 -19.36
CA ALA A 16 5.29 -0.61 -18.45
C ALA A 16 3.91 -0.38 -19.09
N LYS A 17 3.86 0.12 -20.33
CA LYS A 17 2.59 0.31 -21.07
C LYS A 17 1.85 -1.02 -21.27
N THR A 18 2.55 -2.08 -21.63
CA THR A 18 1.96 -3.42 -21.76
C THR A 18 1.46 -3.93 -20.42
N ALA A 19 2.20 -3.70 -19.32
CA ALA A 19 1.78 -4.12 -17.99
C ALA A 19 0.47 -3.45 -17.55
N ILE A 20 0.34 -2.12 -17.72
CA ILE A 20 -0.88 -1.39 -17.32
C ILE A 20 -2.09 -1.65 -18.22
N SER A 21 -1.87 -2.12 -19.46
CA SER A 21 -2.93 -2.50 -20.41
C SER A 21 -3.19 -4.00 -20.44
N SER A 22 -2.58 -4.76 -19.52
CA SER A 22 -2.68 -6.22 -19.48
C SER A 22 -4.11 -6.69 -19.20
N PRO A 23 -4.64 -7.69 -19.91
CA PRO A 23 -5.98 -8.26 -19.66
C PRO A 23 -6.16 -8.87 -18.27
N LEU A 24 -5.07 -9.12 -17.54
CA LEU A 24 -5.06 -9.63 -16.17
C LEU A 24 -5.41 -8.54 -15.12
N LEU A 25 -5.51 -7.29 -15.56
CA LEU A 25 -6.11 -6.19 -14.82
C LEU A 25 -7.61 -6.19 -15.12
N GLU A 26 -8.39 -6.93 -14.33
CA GLU A 26 -9.86 -7.00 -14.47
C GLU A 26 -10.54 -5.62 -14.34
N ALA A 27 -9.88 -4.67 -13.66
CA ALA A 27 -10.19 -3.25 -13.65
C ALA A 27 -8.99 -2.48 -14.22
N SER A 28 -9.24 -1.39 -14.94
CA SER A 28 -8.19 -0.43 -15.31
C SER A 28 -7.36 -0.06 -14.08
N ILE A 29 -6.06 0.22 -14.25
CA ILE A 29 -5.21 0.71 -13.16
C ILE A 29 -5.67 2.07 -12.62
N GLU A 30 -6.51 2.77 -13.37
CA GLU A 30 -7.17 4.00 -12.97
C GLU A 30 -7.89 3.85 -11.62
N GLY A 31 -7.58 4.74 -10.67
CA GLY A 31 -8.19 4.75 -9.34
C GLY A 31 -7.52 3.84 -8.31
N ALA A 32 -6.45 3.12 -8.66
CA ALA A 32 -5.61 2.44 -7.69
C ALA A 32 -4.92 3.47 -6.77
N THR A 33 -5.08 3.31 -5.46
CA THR A 33 -4.43 4.17 -4.45
C THR A 33 -3.15 3.58 -3.87
N GLY A 34 -2.89 2.29 -4.13
CA GLY A 34 -1.65 1.61 -3.74
C GLY A 34 -1.14 0.73 -4.86
N ILE A 35 0.13 0.87 -5.22
CA ILE A 35 0.76 0.17 -6.34
C ILE A 35 2.08 -0.44 -5.87
N ILE A 36 2.29 -1.71 -6.23
CA ILE A 36 3.62 -2.34 -6.17
C ILE A 36 4.07 -2.56 -7.61
N LEU A 37 5.21 -1.98 -7.94
CA LEU A 37 5.87 -2.07 -9.24
C LEU A 37 7.17 -2.84 -9.06
N ASN A 38 7.35 -3.93 -9.82
CA ASN A 38 8.63 -4.62 -9.91
C ASN A 38 9.14 -4.59 -11.35
N ILE A 39 10.40 -4.17 -11.51
CA ILE A 39 11.07 -4.11 -12.80
C ILE A 39 12.26 -5.06 -12.73
N THR A 40 12.28 -6.06 -13.60
CA THR A 40 13.37 -7.04 -13.70
C THR A 40 14.05 -6.91 -15.05
N GLY A 41 15.37 -6.82 -15.06
CA GLY A 41 16.15 -6.72 -16.28
C GLY A 41 17.57 -7.23 -16.09
N GLY A 42 18.32 -7.28 -17.18
CA GLY A 42 19.74 -7.65 -17.12
C GLY A 42 20.64 -6.58 -16.50
N PRO A 43 21.96 -6.81 -16.48
CA PRO A 43 22.96 -5.90 -15.91
C PRO A 43 22.93 -4.47 -16.44
N GLU A 44 22.44 -4.30 -17.66
CA GLU A 44 22.32 -3.01 -18.34
C GLU A 44 21.04 -2.24 -17.99
N LEU A 45 20.24 -2.72 -17.02
CA LEU A 45 19.05 -2.00 -16.55
C LEU A 45 19.48 -0.73 -15.79
N GLY A 46 19.28 0.42 -16.43
CA GLY A 46 19.66 1.72 -15.88
C GLY A 46 18.57 2.37 -15.02
N LEU A 47 18.99 3.27 -14.12
CA LEU A 47 18.06 4.04 -13.28
C LEU A 47 17.09 4.91 -14.10
N PHE A 48 17.56 5.48 -15.21
CA PHE A 48 16.73 6.31 -16.09
C PHE A 48 15.54 5.51 -16.63
N GLU A 49 15.82 4.31 -17.16
CA GLU A 49 14.82 3.40 -17.71
C GLU A 49 13.80 2.94 -16.64
N VAL A 50 14.29 2.64 -15.43
CA VAL A 50 13.45 2.32 -14.27
C VAL A 50 12.54 3.49 -13.90
N ASN A 51 13.07 4.72 -13.91
CA ASN A 51 12.31 5.92 -13.59
C ASN A 51 11.20 6.20 -14.62
N GLU A 52 11.50 6.08 -15.92
CA GLU A 52 10.49 6.25 -16.97
C GLU A 52 9.34 5.25 -16.84
N ALA A 53 9.66 3.98 -16.59
CA ALA A 53 8.65 2.95 -16.35
C ALA A 53 7.78 3.27 -15.12
N ALA A 54 8.40 3.74 -14.03
CA ALA A 54 7.69 4.12 -12.81
C ALA A 54 6.76 5.32 -13.02
N GLU A 55 7.21 6.36 -13.75
CA GLU A 55 6.39 7.53 -14.07
C GLU A 55 5.16 7.17 -14.90
N ILE A 56 5.30 6.28 -15.89
CA ILE A 56 4.17 5.82 -16.71
C ILE A 56 3.11 5.14 -15.83
N VAL A 57 3.54 4.24 -14.94
CA VAL A 57 2.63 3.51 -14.05
C VAL A 57 1.97 4.44 -13.04
N HIS A 58 2.73 5.38 -12.46
CA HIS A 58 2.22 6.36 -11.51
C HIS A 58 1.18 7.29 -12.16
N ASN A 59 1.47 7.80 -13.36
CA ASN A 59 0.59 8.71 -14.09
C ASN A 59 -0.72 8.05 -14.57
N ALA A 60 -0.72 6.73 -14.76
CA ALA A 60 -1.92 5.98 -15.12
C ALA A 60 -2.85 5.69 -13.93
N ALA A 61 -2.37 5.87 -12.70
CA ALA A 61 -3.12 5.58 -11.48
C ALA A 61 -3.79 6.81 -10.87
N HIS A 62 -4.25 6.69 -9.62
CA HIS A 62 -4.80 7.83 -8.88
C HIS A 62 -3.71 8.88 -8.59
N GLN A 63 -4.06 10.17 -8.59
CA GLN A 63 -3.12 11.28 -8.31
C GLN A 63 -2.40 11.15 -6.95
N ASP A 64 -3.09 10.53 -5.98
CA ASP A 64 -2.62 10.30 -4.61
C ASP A 64 -2.17 8.84 -4.40
N ALA A 65 -1.83 8.13 -5.48
CA ALA A 65 -1.41 6.73 -5.39
C ALA A 65 -0.05 6.61 -4.69
N ASN A 66 0.02 5.76 -3.67
CA ASN A 66 1.30 5.36 -3.10
C ASN A 66 1.93 4.26 -3.97
N LEU A 67 3.07 4.57 -4.61
CA LEU A 67 3.80 3.64 -5.44
C LEU A 67 5.06 3.14 -4.73
N ILE A 68 5.12 1.83 -4.51
CA ILE A 68 6.31 1.13 -4.05
C ILE A 68 6.97 0.50 -5.27
N PHE A 69 8.16 0.98 -5.63
CA PHE A 69 8.92 0.41 -6.75
C PHE A 69 10.05 -0.50 -6.24
N GLY A 70 10.31 -1.55 -7.02
CA GLY A 70 11.43 -2.46 -6.88
C GLY A 70 12.11 -2.66 -8.22
N ALA A 71 13.43 -2.79 -8.19
CA ALA A 71 14.25 -3.13 -9.36
C ALA A 71 15.10 -4.35 -9.01
N VAL A 72 15.11 -5.33 -9.91
CA VAL A 72 15.85 -6.59 -9.77
C VAL A 72 16.76 -6.74 -10.99
N ILE A 73 18.04 -6.97 -10.73
CA ILE A 73 19.02 -7.30 -11.76
C ILE A 73 19.16 -8.81 -11.80
N ASP A 74 18.91 -9.40 -12.96
CA ASP A 74 19.03 -10.82 -13.22
C ASP A 74 19.67 -11.05 -14.60
N ASP A 75 20.86 -11.65 -14.62
CA ASP A 75 21.63 -11.95 -15.83
C ASP A 75 20.84 -12.79 -16.85
N ALA A 76 19.88 -13.61 -16.40
CA ALA A 76 19.04 -14.42 -17.26
C ALA A 76 18.11 -13.58 -18.16
N TYR A 77 17.92 -12.30 -17.84
CA TYR A 77 17.10 -11.40 -18.64
C TYR A 77 17.85 -10.78 -19.82
N GLY A 78 19.19 -10.76 -19.81
CA GLY A 78 19.98 -10.21 -20.93
C GLY A 78 19.55 -8.79 -21.30
N ASP A 79 19.03 -8.62 -22.51
CA ASP A 79 18.52 -7.36 -23.05
C ASP A 79 17.04 -7.10 -22.75
N ARG A 80 16.32 -8.08 -22.20
CA ARG A 80 14.89 -8.01 -21.88
C ARG A 80 14.64 -7.30 -20.56
N VAL A 81 13.52 -6.59 -20.51
CA VAL A 81 12.95 -6.05 -19.28
C VAL A 81 11.54 -6.60 -19.10
N SER A 82 11.22 -7.03 -17.89
CA SER A 82 9.88 -7.43 -17.46
C SER A 82 9.39 -6.51 -16.35
N VAL A 83 8.18 -5.99 -16.54
CA VAL A 83 7.51 -5.10 -15.61
C VAL A 83 6.28 -5.81 -15.06
N THR A 84 6.21 -5.91 -13.75
CA THR A 84 5.06 -6.46 -13.02
C THR A 84 4.42 -5.37 -12.19
N VAL A 85 3.10 -5.21 -12.33
CA VAL A 85 2.31 -4.21 -11.63
C VAL A 85 1.21 -4.88 -10.82
N ILE A 86 1.18 -4.61 -9.53
CA ILE A 86 0.13 -5.02 -8.62
C ILE A 86 -0.58 -3.76 -8.13
N ALA A 87 -1.77 -3.52 -8.67
CA ALA A 87 -2.62 -2.39 -8.30
C ALA A 87 -3.63 -2.82 -7.23
N THR A 88 -3.79 -1.99 -6.19
CA THR A 88 -4.67 -2.22 -5.04
C THR A 88 -5.33 -0.92 -4.61
N GLY A 89 -6.24 -1.01 -3.63
CA GLY A 89 -6.90 0.18 -3.09
C GLY A 89 -7.89 0.82 -4.06
N PHE A 90 -8.46 0.03 -4.97
CA PHE A 90 -9.63 0.41 -5.75
C PHE A 90 -10.84 0.57 -4.83
N ASP A 91 -11.54 1.69 -4.96
CA ASP A 91 -12.83 1.97 -4.33
C ASP A 91 -12.87 1.91 -2.78
N GLN A 92 -12.23 2.88 -2.13
CA GLN A 92 -12.27 3.03 -0.67
C GLN A 92 -13.67 3.41 -0.11
N ARG A 93 -14.60 3.87 -0.96
CA ARG A 93 -15.94 4.31 -0.52
C ARG A 93 -16.77 3.13 0.00
N LEU A 94 -16.66 1.95 -0.62
CA LEU A 94 -17.38 0.74 -0.21
C LEU A 94 -16.82 0.13 1.09
N ALA A 95 -15.52 0.28 1.34
CA ALA A 95 -14.88 -0.24 2.55
C ALA A 95 -15.21 0.58 3.80
N ASN A 96 -15.29 1.91 3.67
CA ASN A 96 -15.62 2.81 4.79
C ASN A 96 -17.11 2.78 5.15
N GLN A 97 -18.02 2.58 4.20
CA GLN A 97 -19.46 2.43 4.48
C GLN A 97 -19.74 1.21 5.38
N ARG A 98 -19.07 0.06 5.14
CA ARG A 98 -19.22 -1.15 5.97
C ARG A 98 -18.67 -1.03 7.39
N ARG A 99 -17.84 -0.01 7.66
CA ARG A 99 -17.28 0.26 9.00
C ARG A 99 -18.17 1.21 9.80
N SER A 100 -18.81 2.19 9.16
CA SER A 100 -19.77 3.09 9.82
C SER A 100 -21.07 2.41 10.23
N GLU A 101 -21.49 1.33 9.56
CA GLU A 101 -22.72 0.58 9.92
C GLU A 101 -22.56 -0.34 11.15
N ARG A 102 -21.33 -0.58 11.64
CA ARG A 102 -21.08 -1.45 12.82
C ARG A 102 -20.84 -0.71 14.12
N SER A 103 -20.87 0.62 14.10
CA SER A 103 -20.62 1.47 15.27
C SER A 103 -21.89 2.17 15.76
N VAL A 104 -22.97 1.42 15.97
CA VAL A 104 -24.10 1.85 16.82
C VAL A 104 -24.62 0.64 17.60
N ALA A 105 -23.86 0.21 18.60
CA ALA A 105 -24.38 -0.61 19.68
C ALA A 105 -23.66 -0.17 20.95
N GLU A 106 -24.06 1.00 21.44
CA GLU A 106 -23.73 1.47 22.78
C GLU A 106 -24.38 0.50 23.77
N PRO A 107 -23.61 -0.22 24.62
CA PRO A 107 -24.21 -1.06 25.64
C PRO A 107 -24.91 -0.16 26.68
N PRO A 108 -26.11 -0.52 27.17
CA PRO A 108 -26.82 0.30 28.13
C PRO A 108 -26.00 0.41 29.42
N GLN A 109 -25.69 1.64 29.81
CA GLN A 109 -25.04 1.96 31.08
C GLN A 109 -25.96 1.51 32.22
N GLN A 110 -25.65 0.37 32.84
CA GLN A 110 -26.21 0.01 34.13
C GLN A 110 -25.69 1.00 35.16
N GLN A 111 -26.60 1.84 35.67
CA GLN A 111 -26.39 2.65 36.86
C GLN A 111 -25.99 1.72 38.01
N ARG A 112 -24.71 1.75 38.37
CA ARG A 112 -24.22 1.21 39.63
C ARG A 112 -24.29 2.36 40.63
N GLU A 113 -25.14 2.21 41.65
CA GLU A 113 -25.12 3.08 42.82
C GLU A 113 -23.75 2.97 43.49
N GLU A 114 -23.02 4.08 43.55
CA GLU A 114 -21.80 4.22 44.34
C GLU A 114 -22.16 4.87 45.69
N GLU A 115 -21.91 4.14 46.77
CA GLU A 115 -21.90 4.70 48.13
C GLU A 115 -20.77 5.73 48.28
N PRO A 116 -20.93 6.76 49.12
CA PRO A 116 -19.98 7.85 49.20
C PRO A 116 -18.77 7.45 50.06
N VAL A 117 -17.59 7.33 49.45
CA VAL A 117 -16.32 7.26 50.20
C VAL A 117 -15.59 8.60 50.16
N SER A 118 -15.37 9.09 51.38
CA SER A 118 -14.74 10.34 51.78
C SER A 118 -13.34 10.58 51.19
N SER A 119 -13.06 11.87 51.02
CA SER A 119 -11.86 12.56 50.54
C SER A 119 -10.51 12.18 51.16
N SER A 120 -9.47 12.13 50.32
CA SER A 120 -8.16 12.79 50.54
C SER A 120 -7.33 12.79 49.25
N GLN A 121 -6.48 13.81 49.11
CA GLN A 121 -5.89 14.37 47.89
C GLN A 121 -4.65 13.62 47.36
N GLU A 122 -4.09 14.15 46.26
CA GLU A 122 -2.75 13.94 45.69
C GLU A 122 -2.62 12.64 44.85
N GLY A 123 -2.61 12.68 43.52
CA GLY A 123 -1.68 13.46 42.71
C GLY A 123 -0.51 12.55 42.31
N ASP A 124 -0.52 12.09 41.06
CA ASP A 124 0.64 11.55 40.34
C ASP A 124 1.03 10.06 40.56
N VAL A 125 0.13 9.12 40.22
CA VAL A 125 0.51 7.71 40.02
C VAL A 125 -0.18 7.12 38.78
N LEU A 126 0.09 7.72 37.61
CA LEU A 126 -0.17 7.08 36.33
C LEU A 126 0.98 6.12 35.99
N ASP A 127 0.61 4.88 35.67
CA ASP A 127 1.32 3.97 34.76
C ASP A 127 2.78 3.60 35.05
N ILE A 128 3.01 2.88 36.16
CA ILE A 128 4.18 1.99 36.26
C ILE A 128 3.72 0.54 36.03
N PRO A 129 4.03 -0.05 34.86
CA PRO A 129 3.76 -1.44 34.56
C PRO A 129 4.32 -2.40 35.62
N ALA A 130 3.58 -3.47 35.90
CA ALA A 130 3.87 -4.40 36.99
C ALA A 130 5.28 -5.02 36.98
N PHE A 131 5.94 -5.06 35.82
CA PHE A 131 7.28 -5.63 35.65
C PHE A 131 8.43 -4.73 36.16
N LEU A 132 8.20 -3.44 36.42
CA LEU A 132 9.24 -2.49 36.88
C LEU A 132 9.31 -2.33 38.41
N ARG A 133 8.46 -3.03 39.18
CA ARG A 133 8.31 -2.82 40.64
C ARG A 133 9.30 -3.60 41.52
N ARG A 134 10.29 -4.30 40.95
CA ARG A 134 11.26 -5.09 41.75
C ARG A 134 12.68 -4.95 41.21
N ARG A 135 13.46 -4.10 41.87
CA ARG A 135 14.88 -4.33 42.16
C ARG A 135 15.27 -3.58 43.42
#